data_AF-A0A9W4D4V5-F1
#
_entry.id   AF-A0A9W4D4V5-F1
#
_cell.length_a   1.000
_cell.length_b   1.000
_cell.length_c   1.000
_cell.angle_alpha   90.00
_cell.angle_beta   90.00
_cell.angle_gamma   90.00
#
_symmetry.space_group_name_H-M   'P 1'
#
loop_
_entity.id
_entity.type
_entity.pdbx_description
1 polymer ?
#
loop_
_entity_poly.entity_id
_entity_poly.type
_entity_poly.pdbx_seq_one_letter_code
_entity_poly.pdbx_strand_id
1 'polypeptide(L)'
;MPVQKLFSHREIAPWIEECDFAMYQKMMRVVAPLTLQVAPKPVLDSLRNISERLVSHIHSCFQGHPAHVLQAKAAPATLFAGLLDRELRVNLTAHAAANMLSNPANRDQMYEEWITMVRTRKIAECVPTRGMDDVVKVLLSELRNLLNPVNVDWELESRTLYGEMALRNRQFQASEQPESTIENVLDRWVNLLASLPAKFPYASHSEIVWCVQSVGTAVMRDITISQGKSFGAWWVTKCWIDEMIVFMAEQGGFMEQKTSSDSRRQSSEPHPTNSEHTYHNGQYNNGSDDVLRSSNNLDGSISMLSHSELIDQGDTNNIVNHDDSGIGLRTPEDDFAAAKYECDKVAERLQDPGLLHHGLSMSTLM
;
A
#
# COMPACT_ATOMS: atom_id res chain seq x y z
N MET A 1 12.86 38.50 22.89
CA MET A 1 11.67 37.97 23.58
C MET A 1 12.05 36.77 24.45
N PRO A 2 11.40 36.52 25.61
CA PRO A 2 11.72 35.38 26.47
C PRO A 2 11.48 34.01 25.81
N VAL A 3 10.37 33.87 25.07
CA VAL A 3 9.97 32.59 24.44
C VAL A 3 10.97 32.11 23.38
N GLN A 4 11.59 33.01 22.61
CA GLN A 4 12.63 32.65 21.63
C GLN A 4 13.90 32.07 22.29
N LYS A 5 14.22 32.49 23.53
CA LYS A 5 15.32 31.88 24.28
C LYS A 5 14.99 30.44 24.68
N LEU A 6 13.73 30.14 24.99
CA LEU A 6 13.29 28.79 25.36
C LEU A 6 13.52 27.78 24.21
N PHE A 7 13.24 28.17 22.97
CA PHE A 7 13.56 27.40 21.76
C PHE A 7 15.06 27.21 21.48
N SER A 8 15.96 27.83 22.26
CA SER A 8 17.41 27.55 22.18
C SER A 8 17.81 26.34 23.03
N HIS A 9 16.99 25.92 23.99
CA HIS A 9 17.28 24.80 24.90
C HIS A 9 16.76 23.49 24.31
N ARG A 10 17.66 22.55 23.98
CA ARG A 10 17.33 21.28 23.34
C ARG A 10 16.33 20.41 24.12
N GLU A 11 16.26 20.58 25.43
CA GLU A 11 15.36 19.86 26.34
C GLU A 11 13.87 20.14 26.09
N ILE A 12 13.50 21.21 25.37
CA ILE A 12 12.10 21.44 24.98
C ILE A 12 11.66 20.62 23.76
N ALA A 13 12.59 20.05 22.99
CA ALA A 13 12.24 19.32 21.76
C ALA A 13 11.27 18.15 21.98
N PRO A 14 11.43 17.27 23.01
CA PRO A 14 10.48 16.19 23.28
C PRO A 14 9.08 16.73 23.61
N TRP A 15 8.98 17.80 24.40
CA TRP A 15 7.69 18.41 24.75
C TRP A 15 6.98 19.01 23.53
N ILE A 16 7.71 19.66 22.62
CA ILE A 16 7.16 20.16 21.36
C ILE A 16 6.63 19.01 20.50
N GLU A 17 7.40 17.93 20.39
CA GLU A 17 7.03 16.73 19.63
C GLU A 17 5.78 16.05 20.22
N GLU A 18 5.73 15.83 21.54
CA GLU A 18 4.58 15.24 22.24
C GLU A 18 3.30 16.08 22.09
N CYS A 19 3.40 17.41 22.15
CA CYS A 19 2.26 18.30 21.90
C CYS A 19 1.70 18.15 20.48
N ASP A 20 2.57 18.04 19.48
CA ASP A 20 2.16 17.89 18.10
C ASP A 20 1.60 16.49 17.81
N PHE A 21 2.19 15.42 18.37
CA PHE A 21 1.58 14.09 18.34
C PHE A 21 0.17 14.10 18.94
N ALA A 22 -0.01 14.68 20.14
CA ALA A 22 -1.33 14.75 20.77
C ALA A 22 -2.36 15.52 19.91
N MET A 23 -1.95 16.61 19.25
CA MET A 23 -2.78 17.35 18.31
C MET A 23 -3.14 16.51 17.08
N TYR A 24 -2.15 15.96 16.38
CA TYR A 24 -2.37 15.20 15.14
C TYR A 24 -3.13 13.89 15.38
N GLN A 25 -2.92 13.20 16.50
CA GLN A 25 -3.74 12.06 16.91
C GLN A 25 -5.20 12.44 17.21
N LYS A 26 -5.48 13.68 17.63
CA LYS A 26 -6.87 14.17 17.76
C LYS A 26 -7.47 14.51 16.41
N MET A 27 -6.71 15.17 15.52
CA MET A 27 -7.14 15.41 14.14
C MET A 27 -7.46 14.11 13.42
N MET A 28 -6.55 13.12 13.47
CA MET A 28 -6.73 11.81 12.84
C MET A 28 -7.97 11.05 13.35
N ARG A 29 -8.32 11.16 14.64
CA ARG A 29 -9.58 10.58 15.17
C ARG A 29 -10.84 11.26 14.63
N VAL A 30 -10.75 12.52 14.18
CA VAL A 30 -11.86 13.26 13.55
C VAL A 30 -11.98 12.92 12.07
N VAL A 31 -10.87 12.69 11.37
CA VAL A 31 -10.89 12.34 9.94
C VAL A 31 -11.24 10.87 9.71
N ALA A 32 -10.69 9.93 10.50
CA ALA A 32 -10.84 8.47 10.31
C ALA A 32 -12.26 7.94 9.98
N PRO A 33 -13.37 8.44 10.56
CA PRO A 33 -14.72 8.00 10.17
C PRO A 33 -15.06 8.26 8.69
N LEU A 34 -14.37 9.18 8.03
CA LEU A 34 -14.54 9.50 6.61
C LEU A 34 -13.96 8.43 5.68
N THR A 35 -13.08 7.54 6.17
CA THR A 35 -12.39 6.52 5.36
C THR A 35 -13.33 5.71 4.47
N LEU A 36 -14.53 5.34 4.95
CA LEU A 36 -15.55 4.61 4.16
C LEU A 36 -16.70 5.48 3.62
N GLN A 37 -16.79 6.75 4.04
CA GLN A 37 -17.91 7.62 3.71
C GLN A 37 -17.70 8.34 2.37
N VAL A 38 -18.79 8.66 1.67
CA VAL A 38 -18.76 9.52 0.48
C VAL A 38 -18.51 10.96 0.90
N ALA A 39 -17.23 11.32 1.05
CA ALA A 39 -16.83 12.66 1.45
C ALA A 39 -16.97 13.66 0.27
N PRO A 40 -17.51 14.88 0.49
CA PRO A 40 -17.58 15.90 -0.56
C PRO A 40 -16.20 16.27 -1.11
N LYS A 41 -16.09 16.48 -2.43
CA LYS A 41 -14.83 16.83 -3.10
C LYS A 41 -14.04 17.98 -2.42
N PRO A 42 -14.66 19.09 -1.95
CA PRO A 42 -13.92 20.15 -1.24
C PRO A 42 -13.25 19.68 0.06
N VAL A 43 -13.80 18.67 0.75
CA VAL A 43 -13.19 18.06 1.94
C VAL A 43 -11.97 17.24 1.52
N LEU A 44 -12.12 16.36 0.53
CA LEU A 44 -11.03 15.52 0.00
C LEU A 44 -9.86 16.37 -0.54
N ASP A 45 -10.17 17.42 -1.31
CA ASP A 45 -9.16 18.35 -1.85
C ASP A 45 -8.45 19.13 -0.72
N SER A 46 -9.17 19.46 0.37
CA SER A 46 -8.57 20.13 1.55
C SER A 46 -7.65 19.19 2.33
N LEU A 47 -8.06 17.94 2.57
CA LEU A 47 -7.23 16.94 3.24
C LEU A 47 -5.98 16.61 2.42
N ARG A 48 -6.09 16.51 1.10
CA ARG A 48 -4.95 16.32 0.19
C ARG A 48 -3.97 17.50 0.25
N ASN A 49 -4.46 18.72 0.24
CA ASN A 49 -3.63 19.91 0.39
C ASN A 49 -2.89 19.93 1.74
N ILE A 50 -3.48 19.37 2.81
CA ILE A 50 -2.80 19.18 4.10
C ILE A 50 -1.72 18.10 4.00
N SER A 51 -2.01 16.91 3.44
CA SER A 51 -1.01 15.83 3.32
C SER A 51 0.19 16.23 2.45
N GLU A 52 -0.05 16.98 1.37
CA GLU A 52 1.02 17.44 0.46
C GLU A 52 1.85 18.62 1.03
N ARG A 53 1.24 19.54 1.81
CA ARG A 53 1.88 20.83 2.14
C ARG A 53 2.17 21.09 3.61
N LEU A 54 1.68 20.28 4.54
CA LEU A 54 1.88 20.53 5.98
C LEU A 54 3.37 20.61 6.36
N VAL A 55 4.18 19.66 5.88
CA VAL A 55 5.61 19.56 6.22
C VAL A 55 6.39 20.74 5.64
N SER A 56 6.17 21.10 4.37
CA SER A 56 6.84 22.25 3.73
C SER A 56 6.42 23.58 4.34
N HIS A 57 5.15 23.72 4.75
CA HIS A 57 4.67 24.88 5.49
C HIS A 57 5.37 25.02 6.85
N ILE A 58 5.51 23.92 7.61
CA ILE A 58 6.27 23.91 8.89
C ILE A 58 7.73 24.31 8.67
N HIS A 59 8.40 23.79 7.63
CA HIS A 59 9.77 24.19 7.30
C HIS A 59 9.92 25.69 7.02
N SER A 60 8.93 26.32 6.36
CA SER A 60 8.90 27.76 6.15
C SER A 60 8.64 28.54 7.44
N CYS A 61 7.62 28.16 8.22
CA CYS A 61 7.27 28.86 9.47
C CYS A 61 8.36 28.79 10.56
N PHE A 62 9.11 27.68 10.60
CA PHE A 62 10.21 27.49 11.55
C PHE A 62 11.60 27.79 10.96
N GLN A 63 11.67 28.42 9.79
CA GLN A 63 12.94 28.89 9.23
C GLN A 63 13.66 29.83 10.22
N GLY A 64 14.97 29.65 10.36
CA GLY A 64 15.80 30.40 11.32
C GLY A 64 15.70 29.94 12.78
N HIS A 65 14.85 28.97 13.12
CA HIS A 65 14.84 28.37 14.45
C HIS A 65 15.89 27.25 14.58
N PRO A 66 16.32 26.90 15.82
CA PRO A 66 17.26 25.79 16.04
C PRO A 66 16.75 24.47 15.49
N ALA A 67 17.65 23.69 14.87
CA ALA A 67 17.29 22.47 14.14
C ALA A 67 16.51 21.43 14.98
N HIS A 68 16.72 21.38 16.30
CA HIS A 68 15.98 20.47 17.18
C HIS A 68 14.50 20.85 17.34
N VAL A 69 14.14 22.14 17.27
CA VAL A 69 12.75 22.61 17.26
C VAL A 69 12.09 22.28 15.92
N LEU A 70 12.78 22.56 14.82
CA LEU A 70 12.28 22.23 13.47
C LEU A 70 12.06 20.72 13.31
N GLN A 71 12.99 19.88 13.80
CA GLN A 71 12.83 18.42 13.78
C GLN A 71 11.65 17.95 14.64
N ALA A 72 11.51 18.46 15.87
CA ALA A 72 10.39 18.12 16.77
C ALA A 72 9.02 18.50 16.19
N LYS A 73 8.96 19.55 15.36
CA LYS A 73 7.77 19.94 14.60
C LYS A 73 7.54 19.09 13.36
N ALA A 74 8.58 18.88 12.54
CA ALA A 74 8.44 18.22 11.25
C ALA A 74 8.20 16.70 11.38
N ALA A 75 8.75 16.02 12.39
CA ALA A 75 8.64 14.57 12.53
C ALA A 75 7.19 14.06 12.75
N PRO A 76 6.43 14.52 13.77
CA PRO A 76 5.03 14.11 13.95
C PRO A 76 4.14 14.57 12.78
N ALA A 77 4.40 15.75 12.22
CA ALA A 77 3.68 16.26 11.06
C ALA A 77 3.88 15.41 9.79
N THR A 78 5.08 14.86 9.59
CA THR A 78 5.38 13.96 8.45
C THR A 78 4.61 12.65 8.58
N LEU A 79 4.56 12.07 9.79
CA LEU A 79 3.82 10.84 10.05
C LEU A 79 2.30 11.05 9.87
N PHE A 80 1.77 12.16 10.39
CA PHE A 80 0.38 12.54 10.21
C PHE A 80 0.03 12.79 8.73
N ALA A 81 0.87 13.52 8.00
CA ALA A 81 0.66 13.81 6.58
C ALA A 81 0.65 12.53 5.73
N GLY A 82 1.56 11.59 5.99
CA GLY A 82 1.59 10.28 5.32
C GLY A 82 0.36 9.42 5.65
N LEU A 83 -0.09 9.43 6.90
CA LEU A 83 -1.30 8.71 7.30
C LEU A 83 -2.58 9.31 6.68
N LEU A 84 -2.60 10.63 6.48
CA LEU A 84 -3.70 11.32 5.80
C LEU A 84 -3.72 11.04 4.29
N ASP A 85 -2.56 10.94 3.64
CA ASP A 85 -2.48 10.46 2.24
C ASP A 85 -2.99 9.02 2.13
N ARG A 86 -2.56 8.14 3.05
CA ARG A 86 -3.05 6.76 3.14
C ARG A 86 -4.57 6.72 3.25
N GLU A 87 -5.17 7.48 4.16
CA GLU A 87 -6.63 7.54 4.33
C GLU A 87 -7.34 7.93 3.02
N LEU A 88 -6.83 8.94 2.30
CA LEU A 88 -7.40 9.35 1.01
C LEU A 88 -7.29 8.25 -0.06
N ARG A 89 -6.22 7.45 -0.05
CA ARG A 89 -6.05 6.30 -0.93
C ARG A 89 -7.00 5.14 -0.56
N VAL A 90 -7.23 4.91 0.74
CA VAL A 90 -8.25 3.95 1.21
C VAL A 90 -9.64 4.39 0.79
N ASN A 91 -10.00 5.66 0.97
CA ASN A 91 -11.32 6.19 0.59
C ASN A 91 -11.60 6.05 -0.92
N LEU A 92 -10.63 6.44 -1.76
CA LEU A 92 -10.76 6.31 -3.23
C LEU A 92 -10.92 4.84 -3.67
N THR A 93 -10.14 3.93 -3.08
CA THR A 93 -10.23 2.49 -3.39
C THR A 93 -11.49 1.85 -2.81
N ALA A 94 -11.98 2.30 -1.65
CA ALA A 94 -13.24 1.88 -1.04
C ALA A 94 -14.43 2.18 -1.95
N HIS A 95 -14.49 3.39 -2.54
CA HIS A 95 -15.53 3.74 -3.50
C HIS A 95 -15.48 2.89 -4.78
N ALA A 96 -14.28 2.58 -5.30
CA ALA A 96 -14.13 1.67 -6.42
C ALA A 96 -14.60 0.23 -6.06
N ALA A 97 -14.25 -0.26 -4.87
CA ALA A 97 -14.67 -1.58 -4.38
C ALA A 97 -16.18 -1.64 -4.13
N ALA A 98 -16.80 -0.60 -3.56
CA ALA A 98 -18.24 -0.48 -3.37
C ALA A 98 -19.01 -0.56 -4.70
N ASN A 99 -18.50 0.07 -5.77
CA ASN A 99 -19.12 -0.02 -7.09
C ASN A 99 -19.09 -1.45 -7.66
N MET A 100 -18.03 -2.23 -7.37
CA MET A 100 -17.96 -3.64 -7.78
C MET A 100 -18.83 -4.53 -6.89
N LEU A 101 -18.77 -4.36 -5.58
CA LEU A 101 -19.43 -5.21 -4.59
C LEU A 101 -20.92 -4.90 -4.41
N SER A 102 -21.41 -3.71 -4.75
CA SER A 102 -22.84 -3.39 -4.68
C SER A 102 -23.70 -4.28 -5.60
N ASN A 103 -23.19 -4.60 -6.80
CA ASN A 103 -23.88 -5.45 -7.77
C ASN A 103 -23.91 -6.92 -7.31
N PRO A 104 -25.09 -7.53 -7.06
CA PRO A 104 -25.20 -8.93 -6.67
C PRO A 104 -24.56 -9.90 -7.67
N ALA A 105 -24.73 -9.67 -8.98
CA ALA A 105 -24.17 -10.54 -10.01
C ALA A 105 -22.63 -10.59 -9.99
N ASN A 106 -21.97 -9.49 -9.61
CA ASN A 106 -20.52 -9.49 -9.40
C ASN A 106 -20.15 -10.39 -8.21
N ARG A 107 -20.88 -10.28 -7.09
CA ARG A 107 -20.59 -11.07 -5.87
C ARG A 107 -20.88 -12.56 -6.06
N ASP A 108 -21.93 -12.89 -6.79
CA ASP A 108 -22.29 -14.25 -7.20
C ASP A 108 -21.15 -14.85 -8.04
N GLN A 109 -20.76 -14.19 -9.15
CA GLN A 109 -19.65 -14.62 -10.00
C GLN A 109 -18.31 -14.72 -9.25
N MET A 110 -18.00 -13.74 -8.38
CA MET A 110 -16.79 -13.74 -7.54
C MET A 110 -16.72 -14.97 -6.63
N TYR A 111 -17.87 -15.38 -6.05
CA TYR A 111 -17.94 -16.53 -5.18
C TYR A 111 -17.87 -17.85 -5.96
N GLU A 112 -18.62 -17.98 -7.07
CA GLU A 112 -18.56 -19.18 -7.92
C GLU A 112 -17.16 -19.43 -8.46
N GLU A 113 -16.47 -18.39 -8.95
CA GLU A 113 -15.08 -18.50 -9.39
C GLU A 113 -14.13 -18.82 -8.25
N TRP A 114 -14.35 -18.28 -7.05
CA TRP A 114 -13.55 -18.70 -5.90
C TRP A 114 -13.72 -20.19 -5.61
N ILE A 115 -14.95 -20.68 -5.40
CA ILE A 115 -15.16 -22.06 -4.95
C ILE A 115 -14.80 -23.12 -6.01
N THR A 116 -14.66 -22.72 -7.28
CA THR A 116 -14.28 -23.60 -8.41
C THR A 116 -12.82 -23.47 -8.83
N MET A 117 -12.23 -22.27 -8.78
CA MET A 117 -10.88 -21.99 -9.30
C MET A 117 -9.82 -21.84 -8.20
N VAL A 118 -10.19 -21.39 -7.01
CA VAL A 118 -9.25 -21.07 -5.92
C VAL A 118 -9.06 -22.26 -4.98
N ARG A 119 -7.82 -22.76 -4.91
CA ARG A 119 -7.47 -23.87 -4.01
C ARG A 119 -7.02 -23.35 -2.65
N THR A 120 -7.95 -23.13 -1.74
CA THR A 120 -7.74 -22.52 -0.41
C THR A 120 -6.54 -23.10 0.37
N ARG A 121 -6.35 -24.44 0.36
CA ARG A 121 -5.18 -25.06 1.02
C ARG A 121 -3.85 -24.69 0.35
N LYS A 122 -3.82 -24.59 -0.98
CA LYS A 122 -2.62 -24.24 -1.74
C LYS A 122 -2.26 -22.77 -1.54
N ILE A 123 -3.26 -21.89 -1.46
CA ILE A 123 -3.07 -20.47 -1.15
C ILE A 123 -2.44 -20.28 0.22
N ALA A 124 -2.84 -21.06 1.23
CA ALA A 124 -2.26 -20.95 2.57
C ALA A 124 -0.74 -21.22 2.61
N GLU A 125 -0.14 -21.87 1.62
CA GLU A 125 1.32 -22.02 1.53
C GLU A 125 2.08 -20.70 1.30
N CYS A 126 1.39 -19.58 1.02
CA CYS A 126 2.03 -18.26 0.94
C CYS A 126 2.22 -17.56 2.29
N VAL A 127 1.73 -18.13 3.40
CA VAL A 127 1.90 -17.61 4.77
C VAL A 127 2.81 -18.54 5.61
N PRO A 128 3.32 -18.11 6.78
CA PRO A 128 4.21 -18.96 7.58
C PRO A 128 3.49 -20.23 8.04
N THR A 129 4.19 -21.37 8.06
CA THR A 129 3.61 -22.71 8.32
C THR A 129 2.69 -22.75 9.55
N ARG A 130 3.07 -22.04 10.62
CA ARG A 130 2.31 -21.93 11.88
C ARG A 130 0.89 -21.39 11.72
N GLY A 131 0.59 -20.63 10.67
CA GLY A 131 -0.72 -20.03 10.42
C GLY A 131 -1.47 -20.55 9.20
N MET A 132 -0.94 -21.57 8.49
CA MET A 132 -1.59 -22.11 7.30
C MET A 132 -3.00 -22.63 7.60
N ASP A 133 -3.15 -23.42 8.67
CA ASP A 133 -4.41 -24.07 9.03
C ASP A 133 -5.46 -23.03 9.46
N ASP A 134 -5.05 -22.01 10.22
CA ASP A 134 -5.93 -20.91 10.63
C ASP A 134 -6.31 -20.00 9.44
N VAL A 135 -5.43 -19.75 8.47
CA VAL A 135 -5.78 -19.06 7.23
C VAL A 135 -6.81 -19.87 6.42
N VAL A 136 -6.62 -21.19 6.28
CA VAL A 136 -7.62 -22.06 5.61
C VAL A 136 -8.96 -21.98 6.33
N LYS A 137 -8.97 -22.08 7.66
CA LYS A 137 -10.17 -21.98 8.50
C LYS A 137 -10.88 -20.64 8.33
N VAL A 138 -10.16 -19.52 8.36
CA VAL A 138 -10.71 -18.17 8.15
C VAL A 138 -11.31 -18.04 6.74
N LEU A 139 -10.57 -18.44 5.70
CA LEU A 139 -11.05 -18.34 4.32
C LEU A 139 -12.28 -19.22 4.06
N LEU A 140 -12.36 -20.43 4.61
CA LEU A 140 -13.52 -21.30 4.47
C LEU A 140 -14.73 -20.80 5.29
N SER A 141 -14.52 -20.19 6.45
CA SER A 141 -15.62 -19.73 7.34
C SER A 141 -16.20 -18.36 6.98
N GLU A 142 -15.37 -17.40 6.56
CA GLU A 142 -15.79 -16.01 6.42
C GLU A 142 -16.22 -15.64 4.99
N LEU A 143 -15.56 -16.20 3.96
CA LEU A 143 -15.67 -15.70 2.58
C LEU A 143 -17.11 -15.61 2.06
N ARG A 144 -17.92 -16.65 2.29
CA ARG A 144 -19.32 -16.67 1.85
C ARG A 144 -20.13 -15.53 2.49
N ASN A 145 -19.83 -15.18 3.74
CA ASN A 145 -20.47 -14.06 4.45
C ASN A 145 -19.95 -12.70 3.92
N LEU A 146 -18.64 -12.57 3.67
CA LEU A 146 -18.03 -11.36 3.11
C LEU A 146 -18.67 -10.95 1.78
N LEU A 147 -18.81 -11.92 0.87
CA LEU A 147 -19.46 -11.71 -0.43
C LEU A 147 -20.99 -11.69 -0.33
N ASN A 148 -21.60 -12.47 0.57
CA ASN A 148 -23.06 -12.67 0.63
C ASN A 148 -23.69 -12.84 -0.77
N PRO A 149 -23.33 -13.92 -1.48
CA PRO A 149 -23.92 -14.24 -2.77
C PRO A 149 -25.36 -14.73 -2.59
N VAL A 150 -26.20 -14.41 -3.57
CA VAL A 150 -27.64 -14.63 -3.57
C VAL A 150 -28.04 -15.74 -4.56
N ASN A 151 -27.46 -15.76 -5.76
CA ASN A 151 -27.93 -16.62 -6.87
C ASN A 151 -26.91 -17.70 -7.27
N VAL A 152 -26.26 -18.33 -6.29
CA VAL A 152 -25.30 -19.41 -6.52
C VAL A 152 -26.02 -20.75 -6.58
N ASP A 153 -25.70 -21.57 -7.59
CA ASP A 153 -26.27 -22.91 -7.72
C ASP A 153 -25.85 -23.81 -6.55
N TRP A 154 -26.83 -24.39 -5.85
CA TRP A 154 -26.57 -25.33 -4.76
C TRP A 154 -25.94 -26.63 -5.25
N GLU A 155 -26.23 -27.09 -6.48
CA GLU A 155 -25.56 -28.28 -7.04
C GLU A 155 -24.07 -28.06 -7.28
N LEU A 156 -23.66 -26.81 -7.52
CA LEU A 156 -22.26 -26.40 -7.60
C LEU A 156 -21.66 -26.25 -6.19
N GLU A 157 -22.29 -25.44 -5.33
CA GLU A 157 -21.78 -25.14 -3.98
C GLU A 157 -21.59 -26.40 -3.13
N SER A 158 -22.55 -27.32 -3.15
CA SER A 158 -22.53 -28.58 -2.38
C SER A 158 -21.42 -29.56 -2.76
N ARG A 159 -20.77 -29.40 -3.92
CA ARG A 159 -19.62 -30.20 -4.35
C ARG A 159 -18.28 -29.65 -3.85
N THR A 160 -18.30 -28.58 -3.06
CA THR A 160 -17.12 -27.87 -2.55
C THR A 160 -17.09 -27.87 -1.03
N LEU A 161 -15.90 -27.64 -0.45
CA LEU A 161 -15.71 -27.46 1.00
C LEU A 161 -16.58 -26.32 1.58
N TYR A 162 -16.94 -25.34 0.75
CA TYR A 162 -17.81 -24.23 1.15
C TYR A 162 -19.26 -24.68 1.34
N GLY A 163 -19.76 -25.62 0.55
CA GLY A 163 -21.08 -26.23 0.73
C GLY A 163 -21.20 -27.04 2.02
N GLU A 164 -20.15 -27.80 2.37
CA GLU A 164 -20.07 -28.51 3.66
C GLU A 164 -20.16 -27.53 4.85
N MET A 165 -19.43 -26.41 4.77
CA MET A 165 -19.49 -25.38 5.80
C MET A 165 -20.82 -24.61 5.82
N ALA A 166 -21.45 -24.39 4.66
CA ALA A 166 -22.78 -23.79 4.58
C ALA A 166 -23.85 -24.67 5.24
N LEU A 167 -23.80 -26.00 5.05
CA LEU A 167 -24.69 -26.94 5.75
C LEU A 167 -24.50 -26.88 7.26
N ARG A 168 -23.25 -26.89 7.72
CA ARG A 168 -22.92 -26.78 9.15
C ARG A 168 -23.46 -25.47 9.74
N ASN A 169 -23.27 -24.34 9.06
CA ASN A 169 -23.76 -23.04 9.55
C ASN A 169 -25.29 -22.93 9.52
N ARG A 170 -25.99 -23.50 8.52
CA ARG A 170 -27.46 -23.54 8.50
C ARG A 170 -28.06 -24.32 9.67
N GLN A 171 -27.37 -25.35 10.18
CA GLN A 171 -27.80 -26.05 11.41
C GLN A 171 -27.67 -25.20 12.68
N PHE A 172 -26.83 -24.16 12.67
CA PHE A 172 -26.65 -23.22 13.80
C PHE A 172 -27.44 -21.91 13.66
N GLN A 173 -27.87 -21.53 12.45
CA GLN A 173 -28.57 -20.26 12.17
C GLN A 173 -29.98 -20.52 11.59
N ALA A 174 -30.93 -20.80 12.49
CA ALA A 174 -32.36 -20.90 12.17
C ALA A 174 -33.14 -19.59 12.43
N SER A 175 -32.45 -18.47 12.59
CA SER A 175 -33.03 -17.16 12.93
C SER A 175 -32.64 -16.07 11.91
N GLU A 176 -33.67 -15.55 11.23
CA GLU A 176 -33.78 -14.27 10.50
C GLU A 176 -32.47 -13.51 10.18
N GLN A 177 -32.11 -13.49 8.90
CA GLN A 177 -31.14 -12.54 8.32
C GLN A 177 -31.87 -11.24 7.93
N PRO A 178 -31.51 -10.07 8.50
CA PRO A 178 -32.02 -8.78 8.01
C PRO A 178 -31.43 -8.44 6.63
N GLU A 179 -32.16 -7.66 5.83
CA GLU A 179 -31.73 -7.25 4.49
C GLU A 179 -30.37 -6.54 4.52
N SER A 180 -29.39 -7.04 3.76
CA SER A 180 -28.05 -6.45 3.71
C SER A 180 -28.00 -5.27 2.73
N THR A 181 -27.88 -4.04 3.25
CA THR A 181 -27.58 -2.85 2.45
C THR A 181 -26.13 -2.89 1.91
N ILE A 182 -25.80 -2.00 0.97
CA ILE A 182 -24.46 -1.92 0.35
C ILE A 182 -23.39 -1.51 1.38
N GLU A 183 -23.72 -0.62 2.31
CA GLU A 183 -22.85 -0.18 3.41
C GLU A 183 -22.37 -1.38 4.24
N ASN A 184 -23.29 -2.30 4.57
CA ASN A 184 -22.99 -3.54 5.29
C ASN A 184 -21.96 -4.43 4.57
N VAL A 185 -21.73 -4.28 3.26
CA VAL A 185 -20.79 -5.14 2.52
C VAL A 185 -19.34 -4.79 2.85
N LEU A 186 -18.94 -3.51 2.77
CA LEU A 186 -17.58 -3.10 3.13
C LEU A 186 -17.31 -3.30 4.63
N ASP A 187 -18.30 -3.02 5.48
CA ASP A 187 -18.19 -3.19 6.93
C ASP A 187 -17.86 -4.64 7.31
N ARG A 188 -18.38 -5.67 6.60
CA ARG A 188 -17.99 -7.07 6.87
C ARG A 188 -16.51 -7.33 6.62
N TRP A 189 -15.93 -6.76 5.57
CA TRP A 189 -14.49 -6.87 5.31
C TRP A 189 -13.67 -6.13 6.36
N VAL A 190 -14.06 -4.91 6.74
CA VAL A 190 -13.36 -4.15 7.80
C VAL A 190 -13.45 -4.85 9.15
N ASN A 191 -14.61 -5.41 9.51
CA ASN A 191 -14.78 -6.23 10.72
C ASN A 191 -13.90 -7.50 10.68
N LEU A 192 -13.76 -8.15 9.52
CA LEU A 192 -12.81 -9.25 9.36
C LEU A 192 -11.38 -8.77 9.62
N LEU A 193 -10.92 -7.71 8.93
CA LEU A 193 -9.56 -7.16 9.09
C LEU A 193 -9.27 -6.77 10.54
N ALA A 194 -10.22 -6.11 11.22
CA ALA A 194 -10.13 -5.75 12.63
C ALA A 194 -10.06 -6.96 13.57
N SER A 195 -10.67 -8.08 13.19
CA SER A 195 -10.62 -9.34 13.96
C SER A 195 -9.33 -10.15 13.77
N LEU A 196 -8.50 -9.85 12.77
CA LEU A 196 -7.31 -10.65 12.46
C LEU A 196 -6.31 -10.73 13.63
N PRO A 197 -5.95 -9.65 14.36
CA PRO A 197 -5.04 -9.77 15.50
C PRO A 197 -5.55 -10.72 16.59
N ALA A 198 -6.86 -10.80 16.81
CA ALA A 198 -7.47 -11.73 17.76
C ALA A 198 -7.53 -13.18 17.24
N LYS A 199 -7.69 -13.36 15.92
CA LYS A 199 -7.64 -14.68 15.26
C LYS A 199 -6.21 -15.23 15.14
N PHE A 200 -5.21 -14.36 15.09
CA PHE A 200 -3.78 -14.67 14.88
C PHE A 200 -2.88 -14.10 16.00
N PRO A 201 -3.12 -14.45 17.29
CA PRO A 201 -2.48 -13.78 18.43
C PRO A 201 -0.96 -14.02 18.55
N TYR A 202 -0.41 -14.95 17.76
CA TYR A 202 1.02 -15.24 17.67
C TYR A 202 1.74 -14.43 16.59
N ALA A 203 1.01 -13.73 15.72
CA ALA A 203 1.56 -12.96 14.60
C ALA A 203 1.68 -11.48 14.97
N SER A 204 2.75 -10.82 14.51
CA SER A 204 2.86 -9.37 14.62
C SER A 204 1.89 -8.66 13.65
N HIS A 205 1.60 -7.38 13.92
CA HIS A 205 0.78 -6.57 13.01
C HIS A 205 1.38 -6.49 11.59
N SER A 206 2.71 -6.44 11.46
CA SER A 206 3.38 -6.44 10.16
C SER A 206 3.32 -7.80 9.45
N GLU A 207 3.39 -8.91 10.19
CA GLU A 207 3.14 -10.25 9.63
C GLU A 207 1.69 -10.37 9.14
N ILE A 208 0.71 -9.85 9.87
CA ILE A 208 -0.71 -9.87 9.46
C ILE A 208 -0.91 -9.08 8.16
N VAL A 209 -0.40 -7.85 8.07
CA VAL A 209 -0.43 -7.04 6.83
C VAL A 209 0.17 -7.81 5.66
N TRP A 210 1.36 -8.36 5.83
CA TRP A 210 2.06 -9.12 4.79
C TRP A 210 1.29 -10.39 4.39
N CYS A 211 0.71 -11.11 5.35
CA CYS A 211 -0.09 -12.32 5.08
C CYS A 211 -1.35 -11.99 4.27
N VAL A 212 -2.08 -10.92 4.60
CA VAL A 212 -3.28 -10.48 3.86
C VAL A 212 -2.92 -10.15 2.40
N GLN A 213 -1.87 -9.36 2.19
CA GLN A 213 -1.39 -9.01 0.84
C GLN A 213 -0.90 -10.23 0.05
N SER A 214 -0.24 -11.18 0.72
CA SER A 214 0.30 -12.41 0.11
C SER A 214 -0.82 -13.37 -0.28
N VAL A 215 -1.84 -13.55 0.57
CA VAL A 215 -3.05 -14.32 0.27
C VAL A 215 -3.81 -13.68 -0.89
N GLY A 216 -4.08 -12.37 -0.84
CA GLY A 216 -4.75 -11.67 -1.94
C GLY A 216 -4.00 -11.80 -3.27
N THR A 217 -2.66 -11.71 -3.24
CA THR A 217 -1.83 -11.88 -4.44
C THR A 217 -1.84 -13.33 -4.96
N ALA A 218 -1.92 -14.33 -4.08
CA ALA A 218 -2.08 -15.72 -4.48
C ALA A 218 -3.48 -16.00 -5.09
N VAL A 219 -4.55 -15.43 -4.53
CA VAL A 219 -5.91 -15.50 -5.09
C VAL A 219 -5.95 -14.93 -6.50
N MET A 220 -5.42 -13.71 -6.69
CA MET A 220 -5.38 -13.07 -8.01
C MET A 220 -4.62 -13.92 -9.04
N ARG A 221 -3.56 -14.64 -8.63
CA ARG A 221 -2.80 -15.53 -9.51
C ARG A 221 -3.62 -16.73 -9.96
N ASP A 222 -4.28 -17.42 -9.04
CA ASP A 222 -5.12 -18.59 -9.36
C ASP A 222 -6.26 -18.18 -10.32
N ILE A 223 -6.94 -17.05 -10.06
CA ILE A 223 -8.01 -16.51 -10.91
C ILE A 223 -7.49 -16.16 -12.32
N THR A 224 -6.33 -15.53 -12.45
CA THR A 224 -5.72 -15.21 -13.75
C THR A 224 -5.37 -16.48 -14.54
N ILE A 225 -4.77 -17.48 -13.90
CA ILE A 225 -4.40 -18.75 -14.55
C ILE A 225 -5.67 -19.49 -15.04
N SER A 226 -6.74 -19.45 -14.25
CA SER A 226 -8.04 -20.03 -14.58
C SER A 226 -8.92 -19.17 -15.50
N GLN A 227 -8.44 -18.00 -15.93
CA GLN A 227 -9.16 -17.05 -16.79
C GLN A 227 -10.53 -16.61 -16.24
N GLY A 228 -10.61 -16.38 -14.93
CA GLY A 228 -11.84 -15.95 -14.25
C GLY A 228 -12.37 -14.60 -14.74
N LYS A 229 -13.66 -14.53 -15.02
CA LYS A 229 -14.37 -13.35 -15.54
C LYS A 229 -14.50 -12.25 -14.48
N SER A 230 -14.51 -12.62 -13.19
CA SER A 230 -14.59 -11.69 -12.07
C SER A 230 -13.24 -11.07 -11.67
N PHE A 231 -12.16 -11.32 -12.43
CA PHE A 231 -10.81 -10.78 -12.19
C PHE A 231 -10.82 -9.28 -11.87
N GLY A 232 -11.56 -8.46 -12.63
CA GLY A 232 -11.62 -7.01 -12.40
C GLY A 232 -12.23 -6.64 -11.05
N ALA A 233 -13.30 -7.32 -10.64
CA ALA A 233 -13.97 -7.09 -9.35
C ALA A 233 -13.08 -7.54 -8.17
N TRP A 234 -12.41 -8.69 -8.32
CA TRP A 234 -11.42 -9.17 -7.34
C TRP A 234 -10.21 -8.25 -7.23
N TRP A 235 -9.66 -7.76 -8.35
CA TRP A 235 -8.52 -6.85 -8.36
C TRP A 235 -8.82 -5.55 -7.61
N VAL A 236 -9.94 -4.91 -7.92
CA VAL A 236 -10.36 -3.66 -7.24
C VAL A 236 -10.61 -3.90 -5.75
N THR A 237 -11.26 -5.02 -5.39
CA THR A 237 -11.49 -5.41 -3.99
C THR A 237 -10.17 -5.65 -3.24
N LYS A 238 -9.21 -6.35 -3.88
CA LYS A 238 -7.88 -6.61 -3.33
C LYS A 238 -7.09 -5.31 -3.12
N CYS A 239 -7.10 -4.40 -4.09
CA CYS A 239 -6.43 -3.10 -3.96
C CYS A 239 -6.97 -2.29 -2.77
N TRP A 240 -8.28 -2.32 -2.53
CA TRP A 240 -8.85 -1.69 -1.34
C TRP A 240 -8.47 -2.39 -0.03
N ILE A 241 -8.53 -3.73 0.03
CA ILE A 241 -8.13 -4.51 1.21
C ILE A 241 -6.67 -4.26 1.58
N ASP A 242 -5.77 -4.23 0.59
CA ASP A 242 -4.34 -3.95 0.77
C ASP A 242 -4.10 -2.58 1.41
N GLU A 243 -4.80 -1.54 0.94
CA GLU A 243 -4.69 -0.20 1.52
C GLU A 243 -5.31 -0.12 2.92
N MET A 244 -6.48 -0.75 3.12
CA MET A 244 -7.18 -0.77 4.40
C MET A 244 -6.36 -1.45 5.49
N ILE A 245 -5.80 -2.64 5.25
CA ILE A 245 -5.04 -3.35 6.29
C ILE A 245 -3.75 -2.62 6.67
N VAL A 246 -3.10 -1.95 5.71
CA VAL A 246 -1.94 -1.09 5.96
C VAL A 246 -2.36 0.15 6.76
N PHE A 247 -3.44 0.83 6.37
CA PHE A 247 -3.96 1.99 7.09
C PHE A 247 -4.31 1.66 8.54
N MET A 248 -4.99 0.54 8.80
CA MET A 248 -5.35 0.12 10.16
C MET A 248 -4.10 -0.10 11.03
N ALA A 249 -3.03 -0.68 10.47
CA ALA A 249 -1.77 -0.88 11.18
C ALA A 249 -1.00 0.44 11.39
N GLU A 250 -0.88 1.28 10.36
CA GLU A 250 -0.22 2.60 10.44
C GLU A 250 -0.96 3.54 11.42
N GLN A 251 -2.29 3.57 11.38
CA GLN A 251 -3.14 4.34 12.29
C GLN A 251 -3.01 3.85 13.73
N GLY A 252 -3.06 2.53 13.96
CA GLY A 252 -2.88 1.95 15.29
C GLY A 252 -1.54 2.36 15.91
N GLY A 253 -0.44 2.15 15.20
CA GLY A 253 0.90 2.55 15.65
C GLY A 253 1.03 4.06 15.88
N PHE A 254 0.46 4.89 15.00
CA PHE A 254 0.48 6.35 15.15
C PHE A 254 -0.29 6.84 16.40
N MET A 255 -1.35 6.13 16.81
CA MET A 255 -2.15 6.47 17.99
C MET A 255 -1.47 6.14 19.33
N GLU A 256 -0.45 5.29 19.32
CA GLU A 256 0.33 4.89 20.51
C GLU A 256 1.65 5.67 20.66
N GLN A 257 2.17 6.24 19.58
CA GLN A 257 3.42 7.02 19.57
C GLN A 257 3.35 8.26 20.46
N LYS A 258 4.48 8.57 21.13
CA LYS A 258 4.70 9.83 21.86
C LYS A 258 5.87 10.62 21.31
N THR A 259 6.88 9.93 20.78
CA THR A 259 8.03 10.51 20.10
C THR A 259 8.34 9.73 18.81
N SER A 260 8.86 10.41 17.78
CA SER A 260 9.32 9.76 16.54
C SER A 260 10.46 8.76 16.77
N SER A 261 11.09 8.78 17.96
CA SER A 261 12.11 7.81 18.35
C SER A 261 11.53 6.44 18.77
N ASP A 262 10.25 6.34 19.15
CA ASP A 262 9.60 5.07 19.49
C ASP A 262 9.51 4.14 18.26
N SER A 263 9.21 4.72 17.09
CA SER A 263 9.16 4.04 15.79
C SER A 263 10.47 3.36 15.40
N ARG A 264 11.59 3.76 16.01
CA ARG A 264 12.93 3.22 15.76
C ARG A 264 13.33 2.09 16.70
N ARG A 265 12.58 1.85 17.79
CA ARG A 265 12.85 0.79 18.77
C ARG A 265 12.21 -0.54 18.37
N GLN A 266 10.98 -0.51 17.86
CA GLN A 266 10.23 -1.72 17.47
C GLN A 266 10.90 -2.57 16.37
N SER A 267 11.81 -2.00 15.57
CA SER A 267 12.60 -2.72 14.58
C SER A 267 13.90 -3.35 15.13
N SER A 268 14.13 -3.29 16.46
CA SER A 268 15.41 -3.67 17.08
C SER A 268 15.31 -4.55 18.33
N GLU A 269 14.13 -5.07 18.68
CA GLU A 269 14.02 -6.09 19.73
C GLU A 269 14.20 -7.52 19.17
N PRO A 270 15.29 -8.22 19.51
CA PRO A 270 15.40 -9.65 19.22
C PRO A 270 14.45 -10.43 20.14
N HIS A 271 13.57 -11.22 19.55
CA HIS A 271 12.66 -12.10 20.28
C HIS A 271 13.47 -13.11 21.12
N PRO A 272 13.23 -13.24 22.45
CA PRO A 272 13.95 -14.19 23.27
C PRO A 272 13.46 -15.61 22.97
N THR A 273 14.27 -16.40 22.24
CA THR A 273 14.05 -17.82 22.05
C THR A 273 14.38 -18.58 23.34
N ASN A 274 13.35 -18.89 24.13
CA ASN A 274 13.46 -19.90 25.19
C ASN A 274 13.83 -21.25 24.57
N SER A 275 15.12 -21.57 24.62
CA SER A 275 15.69 -22.86 24.23
C SER A 275 16.29 -23.51 25.47
N GLU A 276 15.47 -24.27 26.19
CA GLU A 276 15.99 -25.10 27.29
C GLU A 276 16.81 -26.26 26.73
N HIS A 277 17.95 -26.51 27.38
CA HIS A 277 18.95 -27.47 26.93
C HIS A 277 18.49 -28.92 27.14
N THR A 278 18.91 -29.82 26.26
CA THR A 278 19.23 -31.19 26.66
C THR A 278 20.67 -31.50 26.25
N TYR A 279 21.48 -31.85 27.25
CA TYR A 279 22.91 -32.12 27.07
C TYR A 279 23.13 -33.46 26.38
N HIS A 280 24.11 -33.52 25.47
CA HIS A 280 24.99 -34.69 25.40
C HIS A 280 26.45 -34.27 25.24
N ASN A 281 27.28 -34.81 26.13
CA ASN A 281 28.68 -34.45 26.29
C ASN A 281 29.57 -35.32 25.37
N GLY A 282 30.67 -34.76 24.86
CA GLY A 282 31.53 -35.42 23.87
C GLY A 282 32.82 -34.64 23.59
N GLN A 283 33.72 -34.56 24.56
CA GLN A 283 35.07 -34.01 24.39
C GLN A 283 35.93 -34.89 23.46
N TYR A 284 36.60 -34.30 22.47
CA TYR A 284 38.01 -34.54 22.07
C TYR A 284 38.37 -33.41 21.07
N ASN A 285 39.08 -32.37 21.48
CA ASN A 285 40.54 -32.22 21.69
C ASN A 285 41.24 -31.59 20.47
N ASN A 286 42.20 -30.71 20.76
CA ASN A 286 42.87 -29.81 19.82
C ASN A 286 44.07 -30.49 19.12
N GLY A 287 44.42 -30.08 17.90
CA GLY A 287 45.60 -30.58 17.20
C GLY A 287 45.71 -30.10 15.75
N SER A 288 46.55 -29.08 15.52
CA SER A 288 47.02 -28.67 14.19
C SER A 288 48.10 -29.64 13.68
N ASP A 289 48.19 -29.83 12.36
CA ASP A 289 49.47 -29.69 11.64
C ASP A 289 49.28 -29.66 10.10
N ASP A 290 50.07 -28.83 9.44
CA ASP A 290 50.17 -28.70 7.97
C ASP A 290 51.09 -29.77 7.36
N VAL A 291 50.73 -30.34 6.21
CA VAL A 291 51.72 -30.88 5.26
C VAL A 291 51.34 -30.56 3.80
N LEU A 292 52.33 -30.06 3.06
CA LEU A 292 52.26 -29.52 1.69
C LEU A 292 52.43 -30.56 0.56
N ARG A 293 52.20 -30.07 -0.67
CA ARG A 293 52.74 -30.47 -2.00
C ARG A 293 51.74 -31.14 -2.96
N SER A 294 51.74 -30.85 -4.27
CA SER A 294 52.55 -29.86 -5.02
C SER A 294 51.89 -29.42 -6.33
N SER A 295 52.30 -28.23 -6.78
CA SER A 295 52.02 -27.52 -8.03
C SER A 295 52.03 -28.33 -9.33
N ASN A 296 51.30 -27.82 -10.34
CA ASN A 296 51.96 -27.25 -11.52
C ASN A 296 51.08 -26.20 -12.23
N ASN A 297 51.69 -25.06 -12.59
CA ASN A 297 51.13 -24.00 -13.44
C ASN A 297 51.59 -24.18 -14.90
N LEU A 298 50.78 -23.69 -15.83
CA LEU A 298 51.13 -22.97 -17.08
C LEU A 298 49.75 -22.53 -17.64
N ASP A 299 49.30 -21.28 -17.50
CA ASP A 299 49.73 -20.03 -18.17
C ASP A 299 49.41 -19.99 -19.69
N GLY A 300 48.89 -18.84 -20.16
CA GLY A 300 48.42 -18.63 -21.53
C GLY A 300 47.09 -17.86 -21.65
N SER A 301 47.17 -16.53 -21.69
CA SER A 301 46.03 -15.63 -22.01
C SER A 301 46.00 -15.27 -23.50
N ILE A 302 44.82 -14.97 -24.08
CA ILE A 302 44.50 -13.77 -24.91
C ILE A 302 43.13 -13.87 -25.63
N SER A 303 42.54 -12.69 -25.85
CA SER A 303 41.15 -12.33 -26.15
C SER A 303 40.68 -12.30 -27.64
N MET A 304 39.37 -12.05 -27.80
CA MET A 304 38.66 -11.25 -28.85
C MET A 304 38.24 -11.84 -30.23
N LEU A 305 36.92 -11.94 -30.40
CA LEU A 305 36.02 -11.50 -31.51
C LEU A 305 36.48 -11.47 -33.00
N SER A 306 35.72 -12.14 -33.91
CA SER A 306 34.81 -11.49 -34.90
C SER A 306 34.50 -12.30 -36.20
N HIS A 307 33.20 -12.43 -36.48
CA HIS A 307 32.45 -12.34 -37.76
C HIS A 307 32.84 -12.98 -39.13
N SER A 308 31.78 -13.54 -39.74
CA SER A 308 31.37 -13.61 -41.17
C SER A 308 31.85 -14.74 -42.13
N GLU A 309 30.88 -15.62 -42.42
CA GLU A 309 30.33 -16.08 -43.72
C GLU A 309 31.20 -16.45 -44.93
N LEU A 310 30.82 -17.57 -45.61
CA LEU A 310 30.61 -17.69 -47.08
C LEU A 310 29.97 -19.06 -47.47
N ILE A 311 28.71 -19.04 -47.93
CA ILE A 311 28.13 -19.58 -49.20
C ILE A 311 28.54 -20.98 -49.75
N ASP A 312 27.55 -21.87 -50.06
CA ASP A 312 27.30 -22.40 -51.44
C ASP A 312 25.87 -23.00 -51.69
N GLN A 313 25.54 -23.21 -52.97
CA GLN A 313 24.23 -23.47 -53.64
C GLN A 313 23.68 -24.92 -53.50
N GLY A 314 22.42 -25.28 -53.80
CA GLY A 314 21.24 -24.60 -54.40
C GLY A 314 19.92 -25.33 -53.99
N ASP A 315 18.81 -25.43 -54.75
CA ASP A 315 18.46 -24.97 -56.12
C ASP A 315 16.90 -24.92 -56.36
N THR A 316 16.48 -24.51 -57.57
CA THR A 316 15.14 -24.37 -58.22
C THR A 316 13.86 -25.04 -57.67
N ASN A 317 12.79 -24.24 -57.44
CA ASN A 317 11.78 -23.93 -58.50
C ASN A 317 10.76 -22.81 -58.15
N ASN A 318 10.20 -22.17 -59.18
CA ASN A 318 9.37 -20.95 -59.10
C ASN A 318 7.92 -21.12 -58.58
N ILE A 319 7.40 -20.11 -57.87
CA ILE A 319 6.29 -19.25 -58.34
C ILE A 319 6.29 -17.92 -57.56
N VAL A 320 5.93 -16.83 -58.26
CA VAL A 320 6.10 -15.43 -57.83
C VAL A 320 4.78 -14.83 -57.34
N ASN A 321 4.78 -14.22 -56.14
CA ASN A 321 4.38 -12.81 -56.00
C ASN A 321 4.78 -12.19 -54.64
N HIS A 322 5.02 -10.87 -54.70
CA HIS A 322 5.58 -9.96 -53.70
C HIS A 322 4.79 -9.87 -52.36
N ASP A 323 5.43 -9.73 -51.18
CA ASP A 323 6.12 -8.54 -50.61
C ASP A 323 5.07 -7.51 -50.11
N ASP A 324 5.14 -6.92 -48.91
CA ASP A 324 6.28 -6.46 -48.11
C ASP A 324 6.02 -6.62 -46.59
N SER A 325 7.07 -6.78 -45.78
CA SER A 325 7.03 -6.99 -44.32
C SER A 325 7.59 -5.79 -43.54
N GLY A 326 6.69 -4.96 -43.00
CA GLY A 326 7.04 -3.79 -42.18
C GLY A 326 6.69 -3.91 -40.69
N ILE A 327 7.40 -4.76 -39.93
CA ILE A 327 7.31 -4.72 -38.46
C ILE A 327 8.08 -3.50 -37.94
N GLY A 328 7.35 -2.42 -37.66
CA GLY A 328 7.87 -1.25 -36.96
C GLY A 328 7.59 -1.31 -35.47
N LEU A 329 8.61 -1.61 -34.65
CA LEU A 329 8.55 -1.33 -33.21
C LEU A 329 8.44 0.20 -33.03
N ARG A 330 7.31 0.69 -32.52
CA ARG A 330 7.20 2.06 -32.02
C ARG A 330 7.72 2.14 -30.59
N THR A 331 8.88 2.76 -30.41
CA THR A 331 9.30 3.33 -29.13
C THR A 331 8.49 4.60 -28.85
N PRO A 332 8.03 4.86 -27.60
CA PRO A 332 7.27 6.05 -27.26
C PRO A 332 8.19 7.24 -26.97
N GLU A 333 8.94 7.67 -27.99
CA GLU A 333 9.61 8.96 -28.04
C GLU A 333 8.86 9.84 -29.07
N ASP A 334 8.80 11.16 -28.87
CA ASP A 334 8.11 12.15 -29.71
C ASP A 334 6.56 12.09 -29.79
N ASP A 335 5.88 12.52 -28.71
CA ASP A 335 4.57 13.21 -28.86
C ASP A 335 4.25 14.21 -27.72
N PHE A 336 5.21 15.05 -27.30
CA PHE A 336 4.94 16.19 -26.38
C PHE A 336 5.91 17.37 -26.55
N ALA A 337 5.63 18.27 -27.50
CA ALA A 337 6.39 19.52 -27.63
C ALA A 337 5.59 20.70 -28.26
N ALA A 338 4.65 21.31 -27.53
CA ALA A 338 4.15 22.68 -27.83
C ALA A 338 3.29 23.33 -26.71
N ALA A 339 3.84 23.59 -25.51
CA ALA A 339 3.19 24.47 -24.53
C ALA A 339 4.22 25.17 -23.62
N LYS A 340 4.94 26.14 -24.18
CA LYS A 340 5.99 26.89 -23.48
C LYS A 340 5.40 28.13 -22.80
N TYR A 341 5.08 28.03 -21.50
CA TYR A 341 4.78 29.20 -20.67
C TYR A 341 5.94 29.48 -19.72
N GLU A 342 6.61 30.60 -20.00
CA GLU A 342 7.75 31.13 -19.28
C GLU A 342 7.23 32.06 -18.17
N CYS A 343 7.53 31.76 -16.91
CA CYS A 343 7.13 32.60 -15.78
C CYS A 343 8.26 32.69 -14.76
N ASP A 344 9.13 33.68 -14.94
CA ASP A 344 9.85 34.30 -13.83
C ASP A 344 10.40 35.68 -14.24
N LYS A 345 9.79 36.74 -13.70
CA LYS A 345 10.32 38.13 -13.52
C LYS A 345 9.20 39.12 -13.15
N VAL A 346 8.81 39.12 -11.88
CA VAL A 346 8.23 40.33 -11.25
C VAL A 346 8.85 40.52 -9.88
N ALA A 347 10.03 41.15 -9.86
CA ALA A 347 10.55 41.84 -8.70
C ALA A 347 11.01 43.23 -9.16
N GLU A 348 10.56 44.25 -8.43
CA GLU A 348 11.10 45.62 -8.42
C GLU A 348 11.11 46.42 -9.74
N ARG A 349 10.09 47.28 -9.89
CA ARG A 349 10.26 48.74 -10.01
C ARG A 349 8.91 49.45 -9.96
N LEU A 350 8.71 50.27 -8.92
CA LEU A 350 8.05 51.60 -8.96
C LEU A 350 7.89 52.17 -7.54
N GLN A 351 9.01 52.63 -6.98
CA GLN A 351 9.05 53.87 -6.22
C GLN A 351 9.90 54.84 -7.05
N ASP A 352 9.44 56.05 -7.33
CA ASP A 352 9.99 57.33 -6.80
C ASP A 352 9.25 58.55 -7.42
N PRO A 353 9.47 59.83 -7.01
CA PRO A 353 8.31 60.64 -6.60
C PRO A 353 8.15 62.02 -7.27
N GLY A 354 6.95 62.57 -7.13
CA GLY A 354 6.64 64.00 -6.87
C GLY A 354 7.11 65.11 -7.81
N LEU A 355 6.15 65.92 -8.32
CA LEU A 355 5.95 67.33 -7.93
C LEU A 355 4.91 68.07 -8.82
N LEU A 356 3.99 68.81 -8.18
CA LEU A 356 3.26 70.03 -8.64
C LEU A 356 2.44 69.95 -9.96
N HIS A 357 1.16 70.38 -10.03
CA HIS A 357 0.71 71.76 -9.78
C HIS A 357 -0.84 71.88 -9.66
N HIS A 358 -1.30 72.82 -8.82
CA HIS A 358 -2.63 73.48 -8.72
C HIS A 358 -3.88 73.06 -9.53
N GLY A 359 -5.06 73.13 -8.88
CA GLY A 359 -6.06 74.15 -9.29
C GLY A 359 -7.52 73.75 -9.57
N LEU A 360 -8.36 73.86 -8.54
CA LEU A 360 -9.81 74.24 -8.52
C LEU A 360 -10.65 74.44 -9.81
N SER A 361 -11.89 73.92 -9.73
CA SER A 361 -13.19 74.60 -10.05
C SER A 361 -14.10 73.97 -11.13
N MET A 362 -15.41 74.01 -10.82
CA MET A 362 -16.57 73.80 -11.71
C MET A 362 -16.73 74.89 -12.78
N SER A 363 -17.66 74.62 -13.72
CA SER A 363 -18.29 75.51 -14.73
C SER A 363 -17.64 75.42 -16.12
N THR A 364 -18.34 75.47 -17.27
CA THR A 364 -19.79 75.47 -17.59
C THR A 364 -19.96 75.27 -19.11
N LEU A 365 -21.11 74.73 -19.57
CA LEU A 365 -21.70 74.78 -20.93
C LEU A 365 -20.79 75.06 -22.16
N MET A 366 -20.73 74.10 -23.09
CA MET A 366 -21.54 74.17 -24.33
C MET A 366 -21.71 72.79 -24.96
#